data_AF-A0A0H5Q075-F1
#
_entry.id   AF-A0A0H5Q075-F1
#
_cell.length_a   1.000
_cell.length_b   1.000
_cell.length_c   1.000
_cell.angle_alpha   90.00
_cell.angle_beta   90.00
_cell.angle_gamma   90.00
#
_symmetry.space_group_name_H-M   'P 1'
#
loop_
_entity.id
_entity.type
_entity.pdbx_description
1 polymer ?
#
loop_
_entity_poly.entity_id
_entity_poly.type
_entity_poly.pdbx_seq_one_letter_code
_entity_poly.pdbx_strand_id
1 'polypeptide(L)'
;MQTVLRFQPIERRGIGAIGIHNSRGYTQENLPEHIDLSRSHLNKILVGPAVAEIPIAMKEVIAGIPVARKMSDPSKDLVMAECLLSASPEFFQTKGATEKWTKQSVKWLKAEFGDKLLSAVLHMDEQTPHIHAVIRVDEEKQRVHPVTKELMPAKRVLCYSDRFMDRKEVLTKARVEGRSHLDTKLGRFQTRYAESVSSLGLFRGRESARTQEKDLKHTSTQEWRDMQQLRKQVKQLKKEETQLQNRAAVISGELTELGAKKISLGDDLAQMRGESVQVKKDLVQVRSELVQVQKERDALSKKLESEKVGFAKSVEMLEQDAVAQVKNKLAEVDGLEKKLVELRTKYGIGLKKTEAQEIELQDLGQKVASSTAELESLDKIIPDREKVLEDLDAQIESSGIDLNATKEEAEKIFHEVEKAIEVGHKWEAHITKLKAQEPPRSVWSHLCAAMNGPQASLYISKIEDKNEVRKIGKQCGREEDMIKFWESEQSKRAVTVSEPKVAPFAIPQDPAVLAKRIADNAKKTREAMAKANKPVQQQSHHSMGRRR
;
A
#
# COMPACT_ATOMS: atom_id res chain seq x y z
N MET A 1 -42.87 -15.74 -23.48
CA MET A 1 -42.41 -14.48 -24.11
C MET A 1 -43.62 -13.76 -24.69
N GLN A 2 -43.65 -12.43 -24.68
CA GLN A 2 -44.79 -11.63 -25.14
C GLN A 2 -44.48 -10.94 -26.47
N THR A 3 -45.50 -10.75 -27.30
CA THR A 3 -45.44 -9.88 -28.46
C THR A 3 -45.74 -8.43 -28.07
N VAL A 4 -45.13 -7.48 -28.78
CA VAL A 4 -45.34 -6.04 -28.57
C VAL A 4 -45.93 -5.44 -29.84
N LEU A 5 -47.05 -4.75 -29.68
CA LEU A 5 -47.71 -3.95 -30.72
C LEU A 5 -48.20 -2.65 -30.10
N ARG A 6 -47.75 -1.53 -30.67
CA ARG A 6 -48.19 -0.19 -30.27
C ARG A 6 -48.44 0.65 -31.52
N PHE A 7 -49.49 1.47 -31.46
CA PHE A 7 -49.70 2.53 -32.44
C PHE A 7 -49.40 3.88 -31.82
N GLN A 8 -48.69 4.73 -32.57
CA GLN A 8 -48.46 6.13 -32.25
C GLN A 8 -49.06 7.00 -33.36
N PRO A 9 -49.88 8.01 -33.03
CA PRO A 9 -50.33 8.97 -34.01
C PRO A 9 -49.15 9.81 -34.52
N ILE A 10 -49.12 10.05 -35.83
CA ILE A 10 -48.16 10.94 -36.46
C ILE A 10 -48.86 12.27 -36.74
N GLU A 11 -48.40 13.32 -36.08
CA GLU A 11 -48.78 14.70 -36.36
C GLU A 11 -48.09 15.19 -37.65
N ARG A 12 -48.70 16.15 -38.36
CA ARG A 12 -48.13 16.72 -39.60
C ARG A 12 -46.70 17.23 -39.41
N ARG A 13 -46.41 17.91 -38.30
CA ARG A 13 -45.04 18.38 -37.96
C ARG A 13 -44.05 17.24 -37.66
N GLY A 14 -44.55 16.07 -37.26
CA GLY A 14 -43.75 14.92 -36.86
C GLY A 14 -43.22 14.07 -38.02
N ILE A 15 -43.72 14.27 -39.25
CA ILE A 15 -43.32 13.48 -40.44
C ILE A 15 -41.82 13.50 -40.65
N GLY A 16 -41.18 14.68 -40.54
CA GLY A 16 -39.74 14.82 -40.74
C GLY A 16 -38.93 14.02 -39.72
N ALA A 17 -39.30 14.09 -38.45
CA ALA A 17 -38.60 13.39 -37.38
C ALA A 17 -38.71 11.86 -37.51
N ILE A 18 -39.91 11.35 -37.83
CA ILE A 18 -40.13 9.91 -38.05
C ILE A 18 -39.39 9.43 -39.31
N GLY A 19 -39.42 10.24 -40.37
CA GLY A 19 -38.66 9.99 -41.58
C GLY A 19 -37.16 9.82 -41.28
N ILE A 20 -36.56 10.78 -40.58
CA ILE A 20 -35.15 10.75 -40.16
C ILE A 20 -34.85 9.54 -39.28
N HIS A 21 -35.71 9.24 -38.31
CA HIS A 21 -35.51 8.09 -37.43
C HIS A 21 -35.52 6.77 -38.20
N ASN A 22 -36.57 6.54 -39.00
CA ASN A 22 -36.74 5.32 -39.77
C ASN A 22 -35.66 5.15 -40.82
N SER A 23 -35.13 6.27 -41.33
CA SER A 23 -34.06 6.26 -42.33
C SER A 23 -32.65 6.30 -41.78
N ARG A 24 -32.48 6.41 -40.46
CA ARG A 24 -31.18 6.74 -39.83
C ARG A 24 -30.51 7.98 -40.44
N GLY A 25 -31.30 8.97 -40.84
CA GLY A 25 -30.84 10.24 -41.41
C GLY A 25 -30.30 11.24 -40.39
N TYR A 26 -29.79 10.78 -39.24
CA TYR A 26 -29.29 11.64 -38.18
C TYR A 26 -27.96 12.28 -38.56
N THR A 27 -27.75 13.53 -38.12
CA THR A 27 -26.41 14.14 -38.07
C THR A 27 -25.67 13.66 -36.83
N GLN A 28 -24.33 13.81 -36.79
CA GLN A 28 -23.54 13.46 -35.61
C GLN A 28 -24.03 14.18 -34.33
N GLU A 29 -24.52 15.41 -34.47
CA GLU A 29 -25.00 16.24 -33.36
C GLU A 29 -26.34 15.76 -32.76
N ASN A 30 -27.18 15.10 -33.56
CA ASN A 30 -28.54 14.72 -33.17
C ASN A 30 -28.75 13.19 -33.11
N LEU A 31 -27.67 12.41 -33.13
CA LEU A 31 -27.72 10.97 -33.05
C LEU A 31 -28.08 10.51 -31.62
N PRO A 32 -29.16 9.73 -31.43
CA PRO A 32 -29.49 9.18 -30.12
C PRO A 32 -28.44 8.17 -29.63
N GLU A 33 -28.06 8.26 -28.35
CA GLU A 33 -27.03 7.41 -27.71
C GLU A 33 -27.32 5.90 -27.79
N HIS A 34 -28.59 5.51 -27.88
CA HIS A 34 -29.01 4.11 -27.90
C HIS A 34 -28.88 3.44 -29.27
N ILE A 35 -28.54 4.19 -30.32
CA ILE A 35 -28.35 3.67 -31.67
C ILE A 35 -26.87 3.32 -31.88
N ASP A 36 -26.60 2.06 -32.20
CA ASP A 36 -25.27 1.57 -32.55
C ASP A 36 -25.06 1.62 -34.08
N LEU A 37 -24.41 2.69 -34.55
CA LEU A 37 -24.14 2.90 -35.98
C LEU A 37 -23.38 1.75 -36.64
N SER A 38 -22.55 1.02 -35.89
CA SER A 38 -21.82 -0.13 -36.44
C SER A 38 -22.76 -1.23 -36.90
N ARG A 39 -23.98 -1.28 -36.36
CA ARG A 39 -25.02 -2.27 -36.67
C ARG A 39 -26.09 -1.75 -37.64
N SER A 40 -26.11 -0.46 -37.98
CA SER A 40 -27.18 0.11 -38.83
C SER A 40 -27.26 -0.52 -40.23
N HIS A 41 -26.16 -1.10 -40.73
CA HIS A 41 -26.14 -1.87 -41.98
C HIS A 41 -26.99 -3.15 -41.92
N LEU A 42 -27.37 -3.62 -40.72
CA LEU A 42 -28.24 -4.77 -40.51
C LEU A 42 -29.74 -4.42 -40.59
N ASN A 43 -30.07 -3.12 -40.62
CA ASN A 43 -31.44 -2.65 -40.78
C ASN A 43 -31.96 -3.02 -42.18
N LYS A 44 -33.24 -3.32 -42.29
CA LYS A 44 -33.84 -3.78 -43.55
C LYS A 44 -35.14 -3.07 -43.85
N ILE A 45 -35.31 -2.69 -45.11
CA ILE A 45 -36.60 -2.27 -45.64
C ILE A 45 -37.40 -3.52 -45.95
N LEU A 46 -38.58 -3.63 -45.35
CA LEU A 46 -39.45 -4.79 -45.51
C LEU A 46 -40.60 -4.52 -46.48
N VAL A 47 -41.11 -3.29 -46.47
CA VAL A 47 -42.19 -2.79 -47.33
C VAL A 47 -41.96 -1.30 -47.59
N GLY A 48 -42.33 -0.83 -48.77
CA GLY A 48 -42.33 0.60 -49.12
C GLY A 48 -41.15 1.03 -49.97
N PRO A 49 -40.99 2.35 -50.17
CA PRO A 49 -39.91 2.91 -50.97
C PRO A 49 -38.55 2.74 -50.30
N ALA A 50 -37.48 3.11 -51.02
CA ALA A 50 -36.15 3.16 -50.44
C ALA A 50 -36.15 4.04 -49.18
N VAL A 51 -35.29 3.72 -48.22
CA VAL A 51 -35.35 4.30 -46.87
C VAL A 51 -35.17 5.82 -46.89
N ALA A 52 -34.32 6.33 -47.78
CA ALA A 52 -34.10 7.76 -47.98
C ALA A 52 -35.32 8.51 -48.54
N GLU A 53 -36.24 7.80 -49.21
CA GLU A 53 -37.41 8.37 -49.87
C GLU A 53 -38.67 8.29 -48.99
N ILE A 54 -38.65 7.53 -47.89
CA ILE A 54 -39.77 7.42 -46.93
C ILE A 54 -40.31 8.81 -46.51
N PRO A 55 -39.48 9.80 -46.13
CA PRO A 55 -39.99 11.10 -45.71
C PRO A 55 -40.71 11.86 -46.85
N ILE A 56 -40.24 11.69 -48.08
CA ILE A 56 -40.80 12.33 -49.28
C ILE A 56 -42.14 11.67 -49.61
N ALA A 57 -42.16 10.34 -49.71
CA ALA A 57 -43.36 9.56 -49.95
C ALA A 57 -44.45 9.83 -48.89
N MET A 58 -44.07 10.00 -47.61
CA MET A 58 -45.02 10.38 -46.57
C MET A 58 -45.69 11.73 -46.84
N LYS A 59 -44.93 12.74 -47.27
CA LYS A 59 -45.46 14.08 -47.55
C LYS A 59 -46.35 14.08 -48.80
N GLU A 60 -45.93 13.40 -49.86
CA GLU A 60 -46.67 13.32 -51.12
C GLU A 60 -48.02 12.63 -50.95
N VAL A 61 -48.04 11.51 -50.22
CA VAL A 61 -49.26 10.71 -50.02
C VAL A 61 -50.38 11.48 -49.30
N ILE A 62 -50.04 12.43 -48.44
CA ILE A 62 -51.04 13.25 -47.71
C ILE A 62 -51.28 14.61 -48.38
N ALA A 63 -50.50 14.96 -49.41
CA ALA A 63 -50.64 16.23 -50.10
C ALA A 63 -52.03 16.34 -50.72
N GLY A 64 -52.70 17.48 -50.51
CA GLY A 64 -54.04 17.73 -51.06
C GLY A 64 -55.20 16.98 -50.38
N ILE A 65 -54.95 16.04 -49.46
CA ILE A 65 -56.00 15.34 -48.73
C ILE A 65 -56.41 16.16 -47.49
N PRO A 66 -57.68 16.61 -47.37
CA PRO A 66 -58.12 17.35 -46.19
C PRO A 66 -58.28 16.44 -44.97
N VAL A 67 -58.09 17.01 -43.78
CA VAL A 67 -58.31 16.32 -42.51
C VAL A 67 -59.78 16.41 -42.11
N ALA A 68 -60.37 15.28 -41.68
CA ALA A 68 -61.78 15.20 -41.31
C ALA A 68 -62.14 16.07 -40.09
N ARG A 69 -61.21 16.20 -39.16
CA ARG A 69 -61.30 17.10 -38.00
C ARG A 69 -60.02 17.92 -37.94
N LYS A 70 -60.11 19.18 -38.36
CA LYS A 70 -58.98 20.13 -38.29
C LYS A 70 -58.70 20.47 -36.83
N MET A 71 -57.43 20.43 -36.45
CA MET A 71 -56.98 21.03 -35.19
C MET A 71 -56.84 22.55 -35.34
N SER A 72 -56.82 23.27 -34.21
CA SER A 72 -56.58 24.73 -34.20
C SER A 72 -55.21 25.08 -34.79
N ASP A 73 -54.22 24.21 -34.57
CA ASP A 73 -52.91 24.25 -35.18
C ASP A 73 -52.80 23.12 -36.21
N PRO A 74 -52.77 23.43 -37.53
CA PRO A 74 -52.67 22.43 -38.59
C PRO A 74 -51.41 21.56 -38.51
N SER A 75 -50.36 22.02 -37.82
CA SER A 75 -49.13 21.25 -37.62
C SER A 75 -49.35 20.03 -36.71
N LYS A 76 -50.41 20.06 -35.88
CA LYS A 76 -50.81 18.98 -34.97
C LYS A 76 -51.84 18.03 -35.59
N ASP A 77 -52.31 18.29 -36.81
CA ASP A 77 -53.24 17.40 -37.48
C ASP A 77 -52.67 15.96 -37.53
N LEU A 78 -53.51 14.98 -37.17
CA LEU A 78 -53.13 13.57 -37.19
C LEU A 78 -53.27 13.03 -38.62
N VAL A 79 -52.13 12.79 -39.27
CA VAL A 79 -52.07 12.52 -40.72
C VAL A 79 -51.69 11.08 -41.04
N MET A 80 -51.08 10.36 -40.11
CA MET A 80 -50.68 8.95 -40.27
C MET A 80 -50.65 8.24 -38.91
N ALA A 81 -50.44 6.93 -38.92
CA ALA A 81 -50.18 6.12 -37.73
C ALA A 81 -48.84 5.37 -37.89
N GLU A 82 -48.00 5.39 -36.86
CA GLU A 82 -46.83 4.52 -36.76
C GLU A 82 -47.19 3.29 -35.93
N CYS A 83 -46.90 2.12 -36.47
CA CYS A 83 -47.06 0.83 -35.81
C CYS A 83 -45.69 0.30 -35.43
N LEU A 84 -45.42 0.25 -34.12
CA LEU A 84 -44.23 -0.36 -33.56
C LEU A 84 -44.52 -1.82 -33.22
N LEU A 85 -43.73 -2.72 -33.79
CA LEU A 85 -43.78 -4.15 -33.55
C LEU A 85 -42.47 -4.63 -32.94
N SER A 86 -42.53 -5.41 -31.87
CA SER A 86 -41.36 -6.09 -31.30
C SER A 86 -41.83 -7.33 -30.52
N ALA A 87 -40.94 -7.93 -29.73
CA ALA A 87 -41.22 -9.02 -28.81
C ALA A 87 -40.31 -8.91 -27.58
N SER A 88 -40.52 -9.76 -26.57
CA SER A 88 -39.62 -9.87 -25.42
C SER A 88 -38.15 -10.04 -25.89
N PRO A 89 -37.16 -9.32 -25.33
CA PRO A 89 -35.77 -9.38 -25.80
C PRO A 89 -35.18 -10.79 -25.84
N GLU A 90 -35.59 -11.65 -24.90
CA GLU A 90 -35.14 -13.04 -24.80
C GLU A 90 -35.57 -13.88 -26.01
N PHE A 91 -36.66 -13.52 -26.69
CA PHE A 91 -37.11 -14.19 -27.91
C PHE A 91 -36.07 -14.08 -29.04
N PHE A 92 -35.46 -12.89 -29.18
CA PHE A 92 -34.51 -12.60 -30.25
C PHE A 92 -33.12 -13.20 -30.01
N GLN A 93 -32.83 -13.73 -28.82
CA GLN A 93 -31.60 -14.45 -28.53
C GLN A 93 -31.58 -15.84 -29.20
N THR A 94 -32.75 -16.35 -29.61
CA THR A 94 -32.85 -17.63 -30.32
C THR A 94 -32.44 -17.47 -31.79
N LYS A 95 -31.51 -18.30 -32.25
CA LYS A 95 -31.02 -18.26 -33.65
C LYS A 95 -32.17 -18.40 -34.65
N GLY A 96 -32.26 -17.47 -35.60
CA GLY A 96 -33.30 -17.45 -36.64
C GLY A 96 -34.68 -16.96 -36.19
N ALA A 97 -34.88 -16.64 -34.91
CA ALA A 97 -36.16 -16.12 -34.42
C ALA A 97 -36.53 -14.78 -35.06
N THR A 98 -35.56 -13.87 -35.20
CA THR A 98 -35.76 -12.56 -35.83
C THR A 98 -36.31 -12.68 -37.24
N GLU A 99 -35.73 -13.52 -38.09
CA GLU A 99 -36.16 -13.67 -39.48
C GLU A 99 -37.58 -14.24 -39.58
N LYS A 100 -37.88 -15.29 -38.80
CA LYS A 100 -39.23 -15.88 -38.74
C LYS A 100 -40.27 -14.86 -38.26
N TRP A 101 -39.94 -14.12 -37.21
CA TRP A 101 -40.79 -13.07 -36.67
C TRP A 101 -41.00 -11.94 -37.68
N THR A 102 -39.94 -11.43 -38.30
CA THR A 102 -40.02 -10.39 -39.33
C THR A 102 -40.95 -10.82 -40.47
N LYS A 103 -40.79 -12.04 -40.99
CA LYS A 103 -41.64 -12.58 -42.06
C LYS A 103 -43.11 -12.64 -41.64
N GLN A 104 -43.40 -13.14 -40.45
CA GLN A 104 -44.76 -13.26 -39.93
C GLN A 104 -45.40 -11.89 -39.68
N SER A 105 -44.66 -10.96 -39.10
CA SER A 105 -45.10 -9.58 -38.83
C SER A 105 -45.40 -8.80 -40.10
N VAL A 106 -44.57 -8.93 -41.14
CA VAL A 106 -44.82 -8.30 -42.45
C VAL A 106 -46.04 -8.91 -43.12
N LYS A 107 -46.21 -10.24 -43.05
CA LYS A 107 -47.40 -10.91 -43.57
C LYS A 107 -48.67 -10.37 -42.91
N TRP A 108 -48.65 -10.22 -41.58
CA TRP A 108 -49.77 -9.65 -40.83
C TRP A 108 -50.03 -8.19 -41.21
N LEU A 109 -49.00 -7.34 -41.26
CA LEU A 109 -49.12 -5.93 -41.66
C LEU A 109 -49.77 -5.77 -43.04
N LYS A 110 -49.33 -6.56 -44.02
CA LYS A 110 -49.88 -6.54 -45.38
C LYS A 110 -51.34 -6.99 -45.40
N ALA A 111 -51.67 -8.05 -44.66
CA ALA A 111 -53.05 -8.55 -44.58
C ALA A 111 -53.99 -7.55 -43.87
N GLU A 112 -53.51 -6.88 -42.82
CA GLU A 112 -54.31 -5.97 -42.01
C GLU A 112 -54.49 -4.61 -42.72
N PHE A 113 -53.43 -4.02 -43.27
CA PHE A 113 -53.46 -2.65 -43.76
C PHE A 113 -53.48 -2.52 -45.30
N GLY A 114 -53.17 -3.58 -46.04
CA GLY A 114 -53.24 -3.59 -47.51
C GLY A 114 -52.47 -2.42 -48.13
N ASP A 115 -53.15 -1.68 -49.01
CA ASP A 115 -52.62 -0.50 -49.70
C ASP A 115 -52.34 0.70 -48.77
N LYS A 116 -52.89 0.69 -47.54
CA LYS A 116 -52.63 1.72 -46.54
C LYS A 116 -51.29 1.54 -45.83
N LEU A 117 -50.63 0.40 -45.96
CA LEU A 117 -49.27 0.20 -45.47
C LEU A 117 -48.27 0.90 -46.38
N LEU A 118 -47.74 2.05 -45.93
CA LEU A 118 -46.82 2.86 -46.74
C LEU A 118 -45.38 2.35 -46.67
N SER A 119 -44.91 2.03 -45.47
CA SER A 119 -43.53 1.58 -45.22
C SER A 119 -43.47 0.67 -44.01
N ALA A 120 -42.50 -0.25 -43.99
CA ALA A 120 -42.12 -1.03 -42.83
C ALA A 120 -40.59 -1.24 -42.82
N VAL A 121 -39.93 -0.79 -41.76
CA VAL A 121 -38.46 -0.86 -41.62
C VAL A 121 -38.10 -1.63 -40.36
N LEU A 122 -37.24 -2.64 -40.51
CA LEU A 122 -36.63 -3.39 -39.41
C LEU A 122 -35.39 -2.66 -38.90
N HIS A 123 -35.37 -2.36 -37.60
CA HIS A 123 -34.20 -1.85 -36.89
C HIS A 123 -33.54 -2.96 -36.06
N MET A 124 -32.24 -3.12 -36.28
CA MET A 124 -31.36 -4.14 -35.70
C MET A 124 -30.16 -3.53 -34.97
N ASP A 125 -30.10 -2.21 -34.88
CA ASP A 125 -29.02 -1.40 -34.33
C ASP A 125 -29.34 -0.77 -32.97
N GLU A 126 -30.50 -1.13 -32.40
CA GLU A 126 -30.90 -0.74 -31.05
C GLU A 126 -30.90 -1.95 -30.10
N GLN A 127 -31.37 -1.76 -28.86
CA GLN A 127 -31.34 -2.78 -27.81
C GLN A 127 -32.10 -4.06 -28.18
N THR A 128 -33.27 -3.92 -28.81
CA THR A 128 -34.13 -5.06 -29.18
C THR A 128 -34.60 -4.89 -30.63
N PRO A 129 -34.53 -5.92 -31.49
CA PRO A 129 -35.08 -5.86 -32.83
C PRO A 129 -36.55 -5.42 -32.84
N HIS A 130 -36.87 -4.46 -33.72
CA HIS A 130 -38.23 -3.95 -33.83
C HIS A 130 -38.50 -3.42 -35.24
N ILE A 131 -39.79 -3.33 -35.59
CA ILE A 131 -40.24 -2.80 -36.88
C ILE A 131 -41.05 -1.55 -36.64
N HIS A 132 -40.71 -0.48 -37.37
CA HIS A 132 -41.56 0.70 -37.51
C HIS A 132 -42.31 0.60 -38.84
N ALA A 133 -43.63 0.57 -38.78
CA ALA A 133 -44.49 0.56 -39.95
C ALA A 133 -45.36 1.82 -40.02
N VAL A 134 -45.29 2.53 -41.13
CA VAL A 134 -46.06 3.76 -41.38
C VAL A 134 -47.34 3.42 -42.13
N ILE A 135 -48.48 3.82 -41.58
CA ILE A 135 -49.81 3.49 -42.07
C ILE A 135 -50.58 4.77 -42.39
N ARG A 136 -51.18 4.81 -43.58
CA ARG A 136 -52.07 5.89 -43.97
C ARG A 136 -53.40 5.80 -43.22
N VAL A 137 -53.97 6.96 -42.89
CA VAL A 137 -55.25 7.07 -42.16
C VAL A 137 -56.33 7.77 -42.97
N ASP A 138 -56.12 7.90 -44.27
CA ASP A 138 -57.15 8.40 -45.16
C ASP A 138 -58.28 7.37 -45.32
N GLU A 139 -59.51 7.87 -45.43
CA GLU A 139 -60.72 7.10 -45.67
C GLU A 139 -61.55 7.82 -46.73
N GLU A 140 -62.26 7.07 -47.56
CA GLU A 140 -63.32 7.63 -48.41
C GLU A 140 -64.56 7.86 -47.57
N LYS A 141 -64.96 9.13 -47.43
CA LYS A 141 -66.17 9.49 -46.70
C LYS A 141 -67.17 10.14 -47.63
N GLN A 142 -68.35 9.55 -47.67
CA GLN A 142 -69.53 10.19 -48.22
C GLN A 142 -70.22 11.00 -47.12
N ARG A 143 -70.61 12.23 -47.43
CA ARG A 143 -71.31 13.10 -46.50
C ARG A 143 -72.65 13.48 -47.10
N VAL A 144 -73.65 13.62 -46.24
CA VAL A 144 -74.94 14.19 -46.62
C VAL A 144 -74.84 15.71 -46.44
N HIS A 145 -75.27 16.45 -47.46
CA HIS A 145 -75.29 17.90 -47.40
C HIS A 145 -76.24 18.35 -46.27
N PRO A 146 -75.80 19.22 -45.34
CA PRO A 146 -76.52 19.48 -44.09
C PRO A 146 -77.91 20.09 -44.31
N VAL A 147 -78.06 20.88 -45.37
CA VAL A 147 -79.30 21.59 -45.72
C VAL A 147 -80.13 20.76 -46.70
N THR A 148 -79.64 20.56 -47.93
CA THR A 148 -80.37 19.86 -49.02
C THR A 148 -80.60 18.36 -48.80
N LYS A 149 -79.92 17.74 -47.82
CA LYS A 149 -79.99 16.28 -47.55
C LYS A 149 -79.54 15.37 -48.70
N GLU A 150 -78.94 15.93 -49.74
CA GLU A 150 -78.38 15.17 -50.86
C GLU A 150 -77.05 14.52 -50.48
N LEU A 151 -76.76 13.36 -51.10
CA LEU A 151 -75.48 12.69 -50.96
C LEU A 151 -74.41 13.44 -51.76
N MET A 152 -73.42 13.99 -51.06
CA MET A 152 -72.26 14.60 -51.69
C MET A 152 -71.34 13.52 -52.28
N PRO A 153 -70.55 13.83 -53.32
CA PRO A 153 -69.54 12.90 -53.83
C PRO A 153 -68.60 12.46 -52.70
N ALA A 154 -68.24 11.18 -52.69
CA ALA A 154 -67.29 10.65 -51.74
C ALA A 154 -65.97 11.40 -51.87
N LYS A 155 -65.43 11.85 -50.74
CA LYS A 155 -64.14 12.53 -50.69
C LYS A 155 -63.18 11.77 -49.79
N ARG A 156 -61.96 11.61 -50.26
CA ARG A 156 -60.85 11.10 -49.45
C ARG A 156 -60.48 12.11 -48.36
N VAL A 157 -60.46 11.67 -47.11
CA VAL A 157 -60.17 12.52 -45.95
C VAL A 157 -59.28 11.81 -44.94
N LEU A 158 -58.33 12.52 -44.32
CA LEU A 158 -57.48 11.97 -43.25
C LEU A 158 -58.29 11.86 -41.94
N CYS A 159 -58.41 10.65 -41.38
CA CYS A 159 -59.21 10.39 -40.19
C CYS A 159 -58.62 9.28 -39.31
N TYR A 160 -57.62 9.64 -38.49
CA TYR A 160 -56.98 8.73 -37.52
C TYR A 160 -57.99 8.01 -36.61
N SER A 161 -59.03 8.72 -36.15
CA SER A 161 -59.99 8.18 -35.18
C SER A 161 -60.80 7.00 -35.70
N ASP A 162 -61.07 6.92 -37.00
CA ASP A 162 -61.93 5.88 -37.55
C ASP A 162 -61.36 4.48 -37.33
N ARG A 163 -60.03 4.34 -37.42
CA ARG A 163 -59.37 3.04 -37.28
C ARG A 163 -58.62 2.87 -35.96
N PHE A 164 -58.16 3.95 -35.34
CA PHE A 164 -57.23 3.86 -34.20
C PHE A 164 -57.75 4.46 -32.89
N MET A 165 -58.93 5.10 -32.87
CA MET A 165 -59.52 5.61 -31.63
C MET A 165 -60.97 5.19 -31.45
N ASP A 166 -61.29 4.75 -30.24
CA ASP A 166 -62.66 4.52 -29.81
C ASP A 166 -63.23 5.77 -29.15
N ARG A 167 -64.57 5.85 -29.13
CA ARG A 167 -65.25 6.89 -28.35
C ARG A 167 -65.06 6.62 -26.85
N LYS A 168 -65.12 7.68 -26.04
CA LYS A 168 -64.86 7.62 -24.59
C LYS A 168 -65.78 6.62 -23.89
N GLU A 169 -67.02 6.49 -24.35
CA GLU A 169 -68.03 5.60 -23.76
C GLU A 169 -67.62 4.13 -23.96
N VAL A 170 -67.12 3.77 -25.14
CA VAL A 170 -66.63 2.42 -25.46
C VAL A 170 -65.41 2.08 -24.61
N LEU A 171 -64.45 3.00 -24.51
CA LEU A 171 -63.25 2.82 -23.67
C LEU A 171 -63.61 2.64 -22.20
N THR A 172 -64.56 3.44 -21.69
CA THR A 172 -64.98 3.38 -20.29
C THR A 172 -65.67 2.05 -19.99
N LYS A 173 -66.63 1.65 -20.83
CA LYS A 173 -67.33 0.36 -20.70
C LYS A 173 -66.37 -0.83 -20.77
N ALA A 174 -65.51 -0.86 -21.77
CA ALA A 174 -64.55 -1.95 -21.98
C ALA A 174 -63.53 -2.07 -20.83
N ARG A 175 -63.22 -0.96 -20.15
CA ARG A 175 -62.36 -0.95 -18.96
C ARG A 175 -63.09 -1.52 -17.75
N VAL A 176 -64.32 -1.06 -17.48
CA VAL A 176 -65.13 -1.54 -16.35
C VAL A 176 -65.40 -3.04 -16.47
N GLU A 177 -65.70 -3.52 -17.67
CA GLU A 177 -66.00 -4.95 -17.91
C GLU A 177 -64.75 -5.83 -18.07
N GLY A 178 -63.54 -5.26 -18.08
CA GLY A 178 -62.29 -6.03 -18.30
C GLY A 178 -62.20 -6.67 -19.70
N ARG A 179 -62.88 -6.10 -20.70
CA ARG A 179 -62.97 -6.60 -22.08
C ARG A 179 -62.27 -5.72 -23.10
N SER A 180 -61.25 -4.96 -22.67
CA SER A 180 -60.53 -4.01 -23.54
C SER A 180 -59.93 -4.67 -24.78
N HIS A 181 -59.42 -5.90 -24.69
CA HIS A 181 -58.92 -6.68 -25.83
C HIS A 181 -59.95 -7.07 -26.88
N LEU A 182 -61.24 -7.15 -26.52
CA LEU A 182 -62.34 -7.49 -27.43
C LEU A 182 -63.07 -6.25 -27.90
N ASP A 183 -63.31 -5.30 -27.01
CA ASP A 183 -64.26 -4.23 -27.28
C ASP A 183 -63.58 -3.01 -27.92
N THR A 184 -62.30 -2.77 -27.65
CA THR A 184 -61.55 -1.62 -28.21
C THR A 184 -60.81 -1.97 -29.50
N LYS A 185 -60.69 -1.01 -30.43
CA LYS A 185 -59.95 -1.17 -31.70
C LYS A 185 -58.50 -1.59 -31.46
N LEU A 186 -57.79 -0.88 -30.60
CA LEU A 186 -56.39 -1.19 -30.28
C LEU A 186 -56.23 -2.54 -29.57
N GLY A 187 -57.16 -2.89 -28.68
CA GLY A 187 -57.20 -4.19 -28.03
C GLY A 187 -57.34 -5.33 -29.03
N ARG A 188 -58.24 -5.19 -30.02
CA ARG A 188 -58.44 -6.17 -31.09
C ARG A 188 -57.21 -6.29 -31.99
N PHE A 189 -56.53 -5.19 -32.31
CA PHE A 189 -55.26 -5.23 -33.06
C PHE A 189 -54.21 -6.07 -32.33
N GLN A 190 -54.03 -5.84 -31.03
CA GLN A 190 -53.09 -6.62 -30.21
C GLN A 190 -53.44 -8.11 -30.19
N THR A 191 -54.72 -8.45 -30.09
CA THR A 191 -55.21 -9.83 -30.13
C THR A 191 -54.93 -10.49 -31.48
N ARG A 192 -55.36 -9.88 -32.59
CA ARG A 192 -55.13 -10.41 -33.95
C ARG A 192 -53.65 -10.56 -34.28
N TYR A 193 -52.82 -9.60 -33.88
CA TYR A 193 -51.38 -9.71 -34.10
C TYR A 193 -50.76 -10.84 -33.25
N ALA A 194 -51.14 -10.96 -31.98
CA ALA A 194 -50.67 -12.06 -31.12
C ALA A 194 -51.06 -13.44 -31.68
N GLU A 195 -52.28 -13.59 -32.20
CA GLU A 195 -52.71 -14.80 -32.91
C GLU A 195 -51.82 -15.07 -34.12
N SER A 196 -51.48 -14.03 -34.90
CA SER A 196 -50.63 -14.18 -36.09
C SER A 196 -49.21 -14.67 -35.77
N VAL A 197 -48.65 -14.32 -34.61
CA VAL A 197 -47.29 -14.72 -34.20
C VAL A 197 -47.27 -15.87 -33.17
N SER A 198 -48.44 -16.42 -32.83
CA SER A 198 -48.58 -17.48 -31.82
C SER A 198 -47.77 -18.74 -32.15
N SER A 199 -47.67 -19.10 -33.43
CA SER A 199 -46.86 -20.22 -33.93
C SER A 199 -45.36 -20.09 -33.62
N LEU A 200 -44.89 -18.89 -33.28
CA LEU A 200 -43.50 -18.62 -32.88
C LEU A 200 -43.29 -18.75 -31.36
N GLY A 201 -44.33 -19.11 -30.59
CA GLY A 201 -44.28 -19.17 -29.12
C GLY A 201 -44.42 -17.80 -28.44
N LEU A 202 -44.89 -16.79 -29.18
CA LEU A 202 -45.18 -15.46 -28.65
C LEU A 202 -46.65 -15.35 -28.23
N PHE A 203 -46.89 -14.79 -27.05
CA PHE A 203 -48.23 -14.62 -26.50
C PHE A 203 -48.62 -13.15 -26.44
N ARG A 204 -49.93 -12.88 -26.37
CA ARG A 204 -50.46 -11.53 -26.18
C ARG A 204 -49.91 -10.91 -24.89
N GLY A 205 -49.64 -9.60 -24.91
CA GLY A 205 -49.31 -8.84 -23.71
C GLY A 205 -50.42 -8.90 -22.65
N ARG A 206 -50.03 -8.79 -21.38
CA ARG A 206 -50.96 -8.76 -20.22
C ARG A 206 -51.85 -7.53 -20.28
N GLU A 207 -53.11 -7.67 -19.91
CA GLU A 207 -54.07 -6.56 -19.82
C GLU A 207 -54.08 -5.98 -18.41
N SER A 208 -53.84 -4.67 -18.29
CA SER A 208 -53.91 -3.95 -17.01
C SER A 208 -55.30 -3.98 -16.36
N ALA A 209 -56.36 -4.28 -17.12
CA ALA A 209 -57.74 -4.37 -16.61
C ALA A 209 -58.09 -5.76 -16.04
N ARG A 210 -57.37 -6.82 -16.45
CA ARG A 210 -57.61 -8.21 -16.00
C ARG A 210 -56.75 -8.61 -14.81
N THR A 211 -55.62 -7.94 -14.63
CA THR A 211 -54.71 -8.18 -13.53
C THR A 211 -55.12 -7.27 -12.37
N GLN A 212 -55.46 -7.83 -11.21
CA GLN A 212 -55.57 -7.06 -9.96
C GLN A 212 -54.23 -6.42 -9.54
N GLU A 213 -53.13 -6.74 -10.24
CA GLU A 213 -51.83 -6.07 -10.14
C GLU A 213 -51.92 -4.62 -10.64
N LYS A 214 -51.99 -3.69 -9.68
CA LYS A 214 -51.87 -2.23 -9.92
C LYS A 214 -50.51 -1.81 -10.49
N ASP A 215 -49.58 -2.76 -10.65
CA ASP A 215 -48.18 -2.54 -11.02
C ASP A 215 -47.91 -2.68 -12.53
N LEU A 216 -48.91 -3.09 -13.33
CA LEU A 216 -48.84 -3.04 -14.79
C LEU A 216 -49.06 -1.60 -15.31
N LYS A 217 -48.19 -0.69 -14.86
CA LYS A 217 -48.05 0.65 -15.42
C LYS A 217 -47.17 0.57 -16.65
N HIS A 218 -47.56 1.25 -17.72
CA HIS A 218 -46.60 1.58 -18.77
C HIS A 218 -45.55 2.46 -18.09
N THR A 219 -44.36 1.92 -17.86
CA THR A 219 -43.26 2.73 -17.32
C THR A 219 -43.11 3.90 -18.27
N SER A 220 -43.31 5.10 -17.77
CA SER A 220 -43.03 6.29 -18.55
C SER A 220 -41.55 6.26 -18.93
N THR A 221 -41.18 6.91 -20.04
CA THR A 221 -39.77 7.03 -20.44
C THR A 221 -38.89 7.55 -19.29
N GLN A 222 -39.48 8.36 -18.40
CA GLN A 222 -38.80 8.85 -17.20
C GLN A 222 -38.56 7.76 -16.16
N GLU A 223 -39.59 7.01 -15.76
CA GLU A 223 -39.45 5.91 -14.80
C GLU A 223 -38.47 4.83 -15.30
N TRP A 224 -38.42 4.59 -16.62
CA TRP A 224 -37.42 3.70 -17.20
C TRP A 224 -35.99 4.26 -17.06
N ARG A 225 -35.78 5.56 -17.34
CA ARG A 225 -34.47 6.22 -17.14
C ARG A 225 -34.04 6.15 -15.68
N ASP A 226 -34.96 6.46 -14.76
CA ASP A 226 -34.71 6.39 -13.32
C ASP A 226 -34.33 4.96 -12.93
N MET A 227 -35.07 3.95 -13.43
CA MET A 227 -34.75 2.54 -13.21
C MET A 227 -33.37 2.14 -13.75
N GLN A 228 -32.94 2.65 -14.91
CA GLN A 228 -31.60 2.39 -15.42
C GLN A 228 -30.52 3.05 -14.56
N GLN A 229 -30.75 4.27 -14.08
CA GLN A 229 -29.85 4.95 -13.15
C GLN A 229 -29.73 4.20 -11.83
N LEU A 230 -30.85 3.78 -11.25
CA LEU A 230 -30.87 2.94 -10.05
C LEU A 230 -30.12 1.62 -10.27
N ARG A 231 -30.31 0.96 -11.40
CA ARG A 231 -29.54 -0.28 -11.72
C ARG A 231 -28.05 -0.04 -11.77
N LYS A 232 -27.60 1.09 -12.35
CA LYS A 232 -26.18 1.47 -12.36
C LYS A 232 -25.66 1.69 -10.93
N GLN A 233 -26.42 2.41 -10.10
CA GLN A 233 -26.09 2.65 -8.69
C GLN A 233 -26.01 1.34 -7.90
N VAL A 234 -27.00 0.45 -8.01
CA VAL A 234 -27.00 -0.86 -7.34
C VAL A 234 -25.79 -1.70 -7.74
N LYS A 235 -25.42 -1.72 -9.03
CA LYS A 235 -24.24 -2.45 -9.50
C LYS A 235 -22.94 -1.88 -8.92
N GLN A 236 -22.88 -0.56 -8.73
CA GLN A 236 -21.74 0.09 -8.09
C GLN A 236 -21.67 -0.24 -6.59
N LEU A 237 -22.79 -0.11 -5.87
CA LEU A 237 -22.88 -0.46 -4.45
C LEU A 237 -22.51 -1.91 -4.17
N LYS A 238 -22.93 -2.86 -5.03
CA LYS A 238 -22.50 -4.27 -4.90
C LYS A 238 -21.00 -4.46 -5.02
N LYS A 239 -20.32 -3.70 -5.88
CA LYS A 239 -18.85 -3.75 -5.98
C LYS A 239 -18.21 -3.20 -4.72
N GLU A 240 -18.72 -2.09 -4.20
CA GLU A 240 -18.23 -1.48 -2.96
C GLU A 240 -18.43 -2.42 -1.75
N GLU A 241 -19.58 -3.09 -1.66
CA GLU A 241 -19.85 -4.11 -0.63
C GLU A 241 -18.82 -5.24 -0.67
N THR A 242 -18.52 -5.79 -1.84
CA THR A 242 -17.49 -6.85 -1.97
C THR A 242 -16.09 -6.35 -1.60
N GLN A 243 -15.76 -5.09 -1.89
CA GLN A 243 -14.48 -4.50 -1.50
C GLN A 243 -14.38 -4.33 0.00
N LEU A 244 -15.46 -3.87 0.65
CA LEU A 244 -15.52 -3.70 2.10
C LEU A 244 -15.42 -5.06 2.82
N GLN A 245 -16.08 -6.10 2.32
CA GLN A 245 -15.97 -7.46 2.85
C GLN A 245 -14.52 -7.99 2.77
N ASN A 246 -13.85 -7.78 1.63
CA ASN A 246 -12.45 -8.17 1.49
C ASN A 246 -11.53 -7.40 2.45
N ARG A 247 -11.74 -6.09 2.62
CA ARG A 247 -10.98 -5.27 3.58
C ARG A 247 -11.20 -5.73 5.02
N ALA A 248 -12.46 -6.05 5.38
CA ALA A 248 -12.78 -6.57 6.71
C ALA A 248 -12.08 -7.91 6.99
N ALA A 249 -11.98 -8.80 6.00
CA ALA A 249 -11.25 -10.05 6.12
C ALA A 249 -9.74 -9.84 6.36
N VAL A 250 -9.12 -8.88 5.65
CA VAL A 250 -7.70 -8.53 5.85
C VAL A 250 -7.47 -7.99 7.26
N ILE A 251 -8.28 -7.02 7.70
CA ILE A 251 -8.18 -6.43 9.04
C ILE A 251 -8.36 -7.51 10.12
N SER A 252 -9.29 -8.44 9.91
CA SER A 252 -9.48 -9.57 10.82
C SER A 252 -8.22 -10.44 10.92
N GLY A 253 -7.53 -10.69 9.81
CA GLY A 253 -6.26 -11.42 9.80
C GLY A 253 -5.16 -10.68 10.56
N GLU A 254 -4.97 -9.39 10.27
CA GLU A 254 -3.99 -8.54 10.98
C GLU A 254 -4.24 -8.50 12.50
N LEU A 255 -5.51 -8.47 12.92
CA LEU A 255 -5.88 -8.49 14.33
C LEU A 255 -5.47 -9.80 15.02
N THR A 256 -5.59 -10.93 14.31
CA THR A 256 -5.14 -12.23 14.83
C THR A 256 -3.61 -12.31 14.96
N GLU A 257 -2.88 -11.77 13.98
CA GLU A 257 -1.41 -11.70 14.04
C GLU A 257 -0.93 -10.80 15.18
N LEU A 258 -1.57 -9.63 15.36
CA LEU A 258 -1.27 -8.74 16.48
C LEU A 258 -1.59 -9.41 17.82
N GLY A 259 -2.69 -10.17 17.90
CA GLY A 259 -3.01 -11.00 19.06
C GLY A 259 -1.90 -12.01 19.38
N ALA A 260 -1.39 -12.72 18.37
CA ALA A 260 -0.29 -13.68 18.54
C ALA A 260 1.01 -13.00 18.97
N LYS A 261 1.38 -11.87 18.35
CA LYS A 261 2.56 -11.07 18.75
C LYS A 261 2.46 -10.57 20.19
N LYS A 262 1.27 -10.15 20.63
CA LYS A 262 1.04 -9.71 22.01
C LYS A 262 1.26 -10.85 23.01
N ILE A 263 0.85 -12.07 22.67
CA ILE A 263 1.10 -13.27 23.51
C ILE A 263 2.61 -13.54 23.58
N SER A 264 3.30 -13.59 22.44
CA SER A 264 4.76 -13.80 22.37
C SER A 264 5.54 -12.77 23.20
N LEU A 265 5.20 -11.48 23.07
CA LEU A 265 5.83 -10.41 23.88
C LEU A 265 5.56 -10.57 25.38
N GLY A 266 4.39 -11.12 25.74
CA GLY A 266 4.06 -11.46 27.12
C GLY A 266 4.95 -12.58 27.68
N ASP A 267 5.20 -13.61 26.87
CA ASP A 267 6.09 -14.73 27.21
C ASP A 267 7.55 -14.26 27.35
N ASP A 268 8.03 -13.45 26.40
CA ASP A 268 9.38 -12.85 26.45
C ASP A 268 9.56 -12.01 27.73
N LEU A 269 8.56 -11.21 28.10
CA LEU A 269 8.57 -10.43 29.35
C LEU A 269 8.62 -11.31 30.59
N ALA A 270 7.94 -12.45 30.58
CA ALA A 270 7.97 -13.41 31.68
C ALA A 270 9.35 -14.07 31.80
N GLN A 271 9.97 -14.43 30.67
CA GLN A 271 11.32 -14.97 30.63
C GLN A 271 12.34 -13.95 31.16
N MET A 272 12.33 -12.72 30.65
CA MET A 272 13.24 -11.65 31.09
C MET A 272 13.11 -11.37 32.60
N ARG A 273 11.89 -11.47 33.15
CA ARG A 273 11.68 -11.37 34.61
C ARG A 273 12.33 -12.52 35.35
N GLY A 274 12.21 -13.75 34.85
CA GLY A 274 12.87 -14.94 35.40
C GLY A 274 14.39 -14.80 35.41
N GLU A 275 14.98 -14.39 34.27
CA GLU A 275 16.41 -14.15 34.15
C GLU A 275 16.90 -13.06 35.11
N SER A 276 16.16 -11.96 35.24
CA SER A 276 16.48 -10.88 36.19
C SER A 276 16.50 -11.36 37.65
N VAL A 277 15.60 -12.28 38.03
CA VAL A 277 15.61 -12.91 39.35
C VAL A 277 16.83 -13.80 39.54
N GLN A 278 17.20 -14.58 38.51
CA GLN A 278 18.39 -15.44 38.56
C GLN A 278 19.67 -14.61 38.69
N VAL A 279 19.84 -13.57 37.86
CA VAL A 279 20.98 -12.65 37.94
C VAL A 279 21.09 -12.00 39.32
N LYS A 280 19.97 -11.63 39.95
CA LYS A 280 19.98 -11.12 41.33
C LYS A 280 20.47 -12.16 42.34
N LYS A 281 20.07 -13.43 42.17
CA LYS A 281 20.54 -14.53 43.03
C LYS A 281 22.04 -14.76 42.86
N ASP A 282 22.50 -14.80 41.62
CA ASP A 282 23.92 -14.98 41.28
C ASP A 282 24.76 -13.80 41.83
N LEU A 283 24.25 -12.56 41.74
CA LEU A 283 24.90 -11.39 42.32
C LEU A 283 25.07 -11.50 43.84
N VAL A 284 24.06 -12.02 44.54
CA VAL A 284 24.15 -12.27 45.99
C VAL A 284 25.21 -13.33 46.29
N GLN A 285 25.26 -14.39 45.50
CA GLN A 285 26.26 -15.45 45.64
C GLN A 285 27.69 -14.92 45.42
N VAL A 286 27.93 -14.22 44.30
CA VAL A 286 29.25 -13.62 43.99
C VAL A 286 29.68 -12.64 45.08
N ARG A 287 28.75 -11.86 45.65
CA ARG A 287 29.06 -10.99 46.80
C ARG A 287 29.50 -11.78 48.02
N SER A 288 28.87 -12.93 48.30
CA SER A 288 29.26 -13.78 49.43
C SER A 288 30.64 -14.41 49.22
N GLU A 289 30.93 -14.89 48.02
CA GLU A 289 32.24 -15.43 47.63
C GLU A 289 33.33 -14.35 47.73
N LEU A 290 33.06 -13.13 47.25
CA LEU A 290 33.99 -12.00 47.38
C LEU A 290 34.35 -11.70 48.84
N VAL A 291 33.36 -11.71 49.74
CA VAL A 291 33.60 -11.52 51.18
C VAL A 291 34.49 -12.63 51.76
N GLN A 292 34.31 -13.87 51.29
CA GLN A 292 35.13 -14.99 51.74
C GLN A 292 36.57 -14.89 51.24
N VAL A 293 36.77 -14.58 49.95
CA VAL A 293 38.09 -14.34 49.38
C VAL A 293 38.80 -13.18 50.07
N GLN A 294 38.08 -12.11 50.43
CA GLN A 294 38.63 -10.99 51.21
C GLN A 294 39.13 -11.45 52.59
N LYS A 295 38.36 -12.30 53.29
CA LYS A 295 38.79 -12.87 54.58
C LYS A 295 40.03 -13.73 54.44
N GLU A 296 40.08 -14.57 53.41
CA GLU A 296 41.25 -15.43 53.13
C GLU A 296 42.49 -14.61 52.81
N ARG A 297 42.35 -13.57 51.96
CA ARG A 297 43.41 -12.60 51.69
C ARG A 297 43.92 -11.94 52.97
N ASP A 298 43.02 -11.48 53.84
CA ASP A 298 43.39 -10.81 55.09
C ASP A 298 44.10 -11.76 56.07
N ALA A 299 43.68 -13.03 56.12
CA ALA A 299 44.33 -14.07 56.92
C ALA A 299 45.74 -14.38 56.38
N LEU A 300 45.88 -14.55 55.07
CA LEU A 300 47.18 -14.74 54.42
C LEU A 300 48.10 -13.54 54.64
N SER A 301 47.57 -12.31 54.53
CA SER A 301 48.34 -11.10 54.80
C SER A 301 48.87 -11.05 56.23
N LYS A 302 48.05 -11.43 57.23
CA LYS A 302 48.50 -11.53 58.63
C LYS A 302 49.57 -12.60 58.83
N LYS A 303 49.42 -13.76 58.17
CA LYS A 303 50.38 -14.85 58.25
C LYS A 303 51.73 -14.43 57.66
N LEU A 304 51.71 -13.80 56.48
CA LEU A 304 52.90 -13.24 55.84
C LEU A 304 53.61 -12.24 56.75
N GLU A 305 52.86 -11.36 57.42
CA GLU A 305 53.45 -10.40 58.36
C GLU A 305 54.11 -11.09 59.56
N SER A 306 53.48 -12.14 60.12
CA SER A 306 54.07 -12.92 61.20
C SER A 306 55.34 -13.67 60.79
N GLU A 307 55.38 -14.19 59.57
CA GLU A 307 56.56 -14.85 59.00
C GLU A 307 57.69 -13.85 58.75
N LYS A 308 57.40 -12.65 58.22
CA LYS A 308 58.36 -11.56 58.09
C LYS A 308 59.00 -11.18 59.43
N VAL A 309 58.19 -11.03 60.48
CA VAL A 309 58.69 -10.74 61.84
C VAL A 309 59.54 -11.89 62.38
N GLY A 310 59.14 -13.14 62.15
CA GLY A 310 59.91 -14.33 62.54
C GLY A 310 61.26 -14.42 61.82
N PHE A 311 61.28 -14.10 60.52
CA PHE A 311 62.49 -14.05 59.72
C PHE A 311 63.43 -12.94 60.19
N ALA A 312 62.90 -11.73 60.42
CA ALA A 312 63.69 -10.61 60.94
C ALA A 312 64.36 -10.93 62.28
N LYS A 313 63.64 -11.55 63.23
CA LYS A 313 64.23 -12.01 64.50
C LYS A 313 65.32 -13.06 64.32
N SER A 314 65.14 -13.98 63.37
CA SER A 314 66.14 -15.01 63.09
C SER A 314 67.42 -14.42 62.49
N VAL A 315 67.27 -13.44 61.59
CA VAL A 315 68.39 -12.67 61.02
C VAL A 315 69.13 -11.91 62.12
N GLU A 316 68.41 -11.20 62.99
CA GLU A 316 69.01 -10.44 64.10
C GLU A 316 69.77 -11.35 65.08
N MET A 317 69.25 -12.55 65.36
CA MET A 317 69.92 -13.53 66.23
C MET A 317 71.20 -14.09 65.59
N LEU A 318 71.19 -14.32 64.27
CA LEU A 318 72.38 -14.73 63.51
C LEU A 318 73.43 -13.62 63.44
N GLU A 319 73.01 -12.36 63.27
CA GLU A 319 73.90 -11.20 63.31
C GLU A 319 74.57 -11.05 64.68
N GLN A 320 73.80 -11.19 65.77
CA GLN A 320 74.33 -11.14 67.13
C GLN A 320 75.33 -12.27 67.41
N ASP A 321 75.04 -13.50 66.96
CA ASP A 321 75.96 -14.63 67.09
C ASP A 321 77.24 -14.41 66.28
N ALA A 322 77.14 -13.95 65.03
CA ALA A 322 78.29 -13.62 64.20
C ALA A 322 79.16 -12.52 64.84
N VAL A 323 78.55 -11.46 65.39
CA VAL A 323 79.28 -10.40 66.12
C VAL A 323 79.97 -10.95 67.37
N ALA A 324 79.34 -11.87 68.11
CA ALA A 324 79.95 -12.51 69.27
C ALA A 324 81.16 -13.38 68.88
N GLN A 325 81.04 -14.16 67.80
CA GLN A 325 82.14 -14.96 67.27
C GLN A 325 83.32 -14.08 66.82
N VAL A 326 83.04 -12.96 66.12
CA VAL A 326 84.07 -11.98 65.72
C VAL A 326 84.73 -11.34 66.94
N LYS A 327 83.99 -10.96 67.98
CA LYS A 327 84.55 -10.43 69.24
C LYS A 327 85.49 -11.42 69.93
N ASN A 328 85.11 -12.69 69.99
CA ASN A 328 85.95 -13.73 70.60
C ASN A 328 87.26 -13.93 69.82
N LYS A 329 87.18 -13.98 68.49
CA LYS A 329 88.35 -14.05 67.61
C LYS A 329 89.25 -12.81 67.78
N LEU A 330 88.67 -11.62 67.90
CA LEU A 330 89.42 -10.38 68.12
C LEU A 330 90.16 -10.40 69.47
N ALA A 331 89.52 -10.91 70.52
CA ALA A 331 90.16 -11.08 71.83
C ALA A 331 91.32 -12.10 71.81
N GLU A 332 91.19 -13.17 71.02
CA GLU A 332 92.30 -14.09 70.76
C GLU A 332 93.48 -13.39 70.05
N VAL A 333 93.19 -12.59 69.03
CA VAL A 333 94.21 -11.80 68.31
C VAL A 333 94.90 -10.82 69.25
N ASP A 334 94.17 -10.04 70.05
CA ASP A 334 94.72 -9.14 71.07
C ASP A 334 95.62 -9.89 72.08
N GLY A 335 95.21 -11.10 72.48
CA GLY A 335 95.99 -11.97 73.37
C GLY A 335 97.29 -12.46 72.72
N LEU A 336 97.24 -12.79 71.42
CA LEU A 336 98.41 -13.16 70.63
C LEU A 336 99.33 -11.96 70.38
N GLU A 337 98.80 -10.76 70.14
CA GLU A 337 99.58 -9.53 70.00
C GLU A 337 100.32 -9.18 71.30
N LYS A 338 99.67 -9.30 72.47
CA LYS A 338 100.34 -9.15 73.76
C LYS A 338 101.49 -10.15 73.94
N LYS A 339 101.27 -11.43 73.59
CA LYS A 339 102.35 -12.45 73.60
C LYS A 339 103.45 -12.14 72.60
N LEU A 340 103.13 -11.60 71.42
CA LEU A 340 104.10 -11.17 70.42
C LEU A 340 104.95 -10.02 70.95
N VAL A 341 104.35 -9.04 71.63
CA VAL A 341 105.05 -7.92 72.31
C VAL A 341 105.94 -8.45 73.43
N GLU A 342 105.47 -9.38 74.26
CA GLU A 342 106.30 -10.03 75.30
C GLU A 342 107.49 -10.80 74.70
N LEU A 343 107.27 -11.55 73.61
CA LEU A 343 108.33 -12.26 72.91
C LEU A 343 109.32 -11.32 72.21
N ARG A 344 108.84 -10.19 71.65
CA ARG A 344 109.68 -9.12 71.10
C ARG A 344 110.56 -8.48 72.19
N THR A 345 110.00 -8.32 73.39
CA THR A 345 110.72 -7.76 74.55
C THR A 345 111.74 -8.76 75.10
N LYS A 346 111.45 -10.06 74.98
CA LYS A 346 112.30 -11.15 75.51
C LYS A 346 113.45 -11.56 74.58
N TYR A 347 113.31 -11.43 73.25
CA TYR A 347 114.28 -11.96 72.27
C TYR A 347 114.57 -10.98 71.13
N GLY A 348 114.94 -9.75 71.50
CA GLY A 348 115.18 -8.64 70.57
C GLY A 348 116.44 -7.80 70.84
N ILE A 349 117.59 -8.43 71.15
CA ILE A 349 118.92 -8.03 70.61
C ILE A 349 119.72 -9.33 70.32
N GLY A 350 119.94 -9.64 69.03
CA GLY A 350 121.12 -10.42 68.58
C GLY A 350 120.97 -11.93 68.27
N LEU A 351 120.66 -12.24 67.01
CA LEU A 351 121.23 -13.29 66.13
C LEU A 351 121.02 -14.82 66.37
N LYS A 352 120.64 -15.43 65.23
CA LYS A 352 120.72 -16.83 64.73
C LYS A 352 119.59 -17.81 65.11
N LYS A 353 118.72 -18.00 64.10
CA LYS A 353 117.62 -18.97 64.01
C LYS A 353 118.12 -20.41 64.15
N THR A 354 117.36 -21.23 64.89
CA THR A 354 117.52 -22.69 65.00
C THR A 354 116.31 -23.39 64.38
N GLU A 355 116.52 -24.55 63.75
CA GLU A 355 115.54 -25.34 62.96
C GLU A 355 114.18 -25.59 63.64
N ALA A 356 114.10 -25.51 64.98
CA ALA A 356 112.84 -25.59 65.72
C ALA A 356 111.86 -24.43 65.39
N GLN A 357 112.38 -23.26 65.00
CA GLN A 357 111.59 -22.09 64.62
C GLN A 357 111.00 -22.19 63.20
N GLU A 358 111.59 -23.00 62.31
CA GLU A 358 111.08 -23.21 60.95
C GLU A 358 109.85 -24.12 60.92
N ILE A 359 109.80 -25.14 61.79
CA ILE A 359 108.64 -26.04 61.91
C ILE A 359 107.42 -25.31 62.48
N GLU A 360 107.62 -24.43 63.47
CA GLU A 360 106.52 -23.67 64.09
C GLU A 360 105.99 -22.56 63.17
N LEU A 361 106.87 -21.93 62.35
CA LEU A 361 106.47 -21.02 61.27
C LEU A 361 105.71 -21.74 60.14
N GLN A 362 106.04 -23.01 59.86
CA GLN A 362 105.34 -23.82 58.87
C GLN A 362 103.94 -24.25 59.33
N ASP A 363 103.77 -24.59 60.62
CA ASP A 363 102.46 -24.89 61.23
C ASP A 363 101.55 -23.65 61.28
N LEU A 364 102.12 -22.48 61.62
CA LEU A 364 101.41 -21.20 61.57
C LEU A 364 101.05 -20.81 60.13
N GLY A 365 101.94 -21.06 59.16
CA GLY A 365 101.67 -20.85 57.74
C GLY A 365 100.54 -21.72 57.20
N GLN A 366 100.47 -23.00 57.61
CA GLN A 366 99.35 -23.89 57.26
C GLN A 366 98.02 -23.46 57.89
N LYS A 367 98.02 -22.99 59.15
CA LYS A 367 96.81 -22.48 59.81
C LYS A 367 96.29 -21.20 59.14
N VAL A 368 97.18 -20.26 58.81
CA VAL A 368 96.81 -19.05 58.07
C VAL A 368 96.26 -19.40 56.69
N ALA A 369 96.87 -20.34 55.96
CA ALA A 369 96.38 -20.82 54.65
C ALA A 369 95.01 -21.50 54.74
N SER A 370 94.74 -22.30 55.78
CA SER A 370 93.42 -22.90 55.99
C SER A 370 92.34 -21.85 56.29
N SER A 371 92.68 -20.82 57.08
CA SER A 371 91.75 -19.74 57.44
C SER A 371 91.48 -18.78 56.26
N THR A 372 92.47 -18.59 55.36
CA THR A 372 92.25 -17.81 54.13
C THR A 372 91.41 -18.59 53.10
N ALA A 373 91.57 -19.91 53.01
CA ALA A 373 90.72 -20.75 52.19
C ALA A 373 89.26 -20.80 52.68
N GLU A 374 89.03 -20.77 54.00
CA GLU A 374 87.67 -20.65 54.56
C GLU A 374 87.04 -19.28 54.26
N LEU A 375 87.81 -18.18 54.31
CA LEU A 375 87.33 -16.85 53.92
C LEU A 375 87.01 -16.75 52.42
N GLU A 376 87.84 -17.33 51.54
CA GLU A 376 87.53 -17.42 50.10
C GLU A 376 86.32 -18.33 49.80
N SER A 377 86.00 -19.29 50.68
CA SER A 377 84.80 -20.12 50.55
C SER A 377 83.52 -19.37 50.95
N LEU A 378 83.61 -18.42 51.89
CA LEU A 378 82.51 -17.54 52.29
C LEU A 378 82.26 -16.43 51.26
N ASP A 379 83.31 -15.93 50.60
CA ASP A 379 83.22 -14.95 49.51
C ASP A 379 82.51 -15.52 48.26
N LYS A 380 82.52 -16.86 48.09
CA LYS A 380 81.77 -17.56 47.03
C LYS A 380 80.28 -17.77 47.31
N ILE A 381 79.80 -17.50 48.52
CA ILE A 381 78.37 -17.64 48.89
C ILE A 381 77.60 -16.33 48.67
N ILE A 382 78.28 -15.18 48.65
CA ILE A 382 77.70 -13.86 48.37
C ILE A 382 77.07 -13.77 46.96
N PRO A 383 77.68 -14.31 45.88
CA PRO A 383 77.10 -14.30 44.53
C PRO A 383 75.78 -15.08 44.39
N ASP A 384 75.56 -16.12 45.20
CA ASP A 384 74.32 -16.91 45.14
C ASP A 384 73.12 -16.14 45.71
N ARG A 385 73.32 -15.15 46.60
CA ARG A 385 72.24 -14.28 47.08
C ARG A 385 71.81 -13.24 46.05
N GLU A 386 72.76 -12.64 45.33
CA GLU A 386 72.47 -11.67 44.27
C GLU A 386 71.73 -12.35 43.12
N LYS A 387 72.13 -13.57 42.76
CA LYS A 387 71.45 -14.37 41.74
C LYS A 387 70.04 -14.80 42.14
N VAL A 388 69.81 -15.16 43.40
CA VAL A 388 68.46 -15.47 43.91
C VAL A 388 67.55 -14.24 43.94
N LEU A 389 68.11 -13.04 44.20
CA LEU A 389 67.37 -11.78 44.10
C LEU A 389 67.05 -11.43 42.64
N GLU A 390 67.99 -11.60 41.71
CA GLU A 390 67.75 -11.42 40.27
C GLU A 390 66.71 -12.40 39.73
N ASP A 391 66.74 -13.67 40.14
CA ASP A 391 65.77 -14.69 39.73
C ASP A 391 64.36 -14.38 40.30
N LEU A 392 64.26 -13.82 41.52
CA LEU A 392 63.00 -13.36 42.12
C LEU A 392 62.44 -12.11 41.41
N ASP A 393 63.29 -11.15 41.06
CA ASP A 393 62.91 -9.96 40.29
C ASP A 393 62.44 -10.36 38.88
N ALA A 394 63.11 -11.31 38.23
CA ALA A 394 62.69 -11.87 36.94
C ALA A 394 61.37 -12.67 37.03
N GLN A 395 61.12 -13.34 38.16
CA GLN A 395 59.85 -14.03 38.39
C GLN A 395 58.69 -13.05 38.62
N ILE A 396 58.94 -11.92 39.28
CA ILE A 396 57.95 -10.85 39.47
C ILE A 396 57.64 -10.15 38.13
N GLU A 397 58.66 -9.89 37.29
CA GLU A 397 58.46 -9.33 35.95
C GLU A 397 57.71 -10.29 35.00
N SER A 398 58.00 -11.60 35.05
CA SER A 398 57.32 -12.59 34.19
C SER A 398 55.93 -12.99 34.65
N SER A 399 55.58 -12.77 35.92
CA SER A 399 54.23 -13.00 36.47
C SER A 399 53.28 -11.81 36.28
N GLY A 400 53.79 -10.68 35.76
CA GLY A 400 53.05 -9.45 35.58
C GLY A 400 51.98 -9.56 34.50
N ILE A 401 50.75 -9.88 34.89
CA ILE A 401 49.59 -9.23 34.28
C ILE A 401 49.88 -7.74 34.40
N ASP A 402 50.17 -7.08 33.28
CA ASP A 402 50.45 -5.65 33.25
C ASP A 402 49.16 -4.90 33.64
N LEU A 403 48.99 -4.75 34.95
CA LEU A 403 47.89 -4.03 35.59
C LEU A 403 47.89 -2.56 35.15
N ASN A 404 49.02 -2.02 34.70
CA ASN A 404 49.09 -0.66 34.17
C ASN A 404 48.63 -0.62 32.71
N ALA A 405 49.04 -1.54 31.84
CA ALA A 405 48.55 -1.59 30.46
C ALA A 405 47.04 -1.90 30.40
N THR A 406 46.55 -2.86 31.20
CA THR A 406 45.12 -3.17 31.26
C THR A 406 44.29 -2.02 31.86
N LYS A 407 44.86 -1.25 32.79
CA LYS A 407 44.24 -0.04 33.32
C LYS A 407 44.27 1.12 32.32
N GLU A 408 45.36 1.33 31.60
CA GLU A 408 45.45 2.35 30.53
C GLU A 408 44.49 2.06 29.39
N GLU A 409 44.32 0.80 29.02
CA GLU A 409 43.41 0.38 27.95
C GLU A 409 41.93 0.53 28.39
N ALA A 410 41.62 0.20 29.65
CA ALA A 410 40.31 0.46 30.24
C ALA A 410 40.02 1.97 30.36
N GLU A 411 40.98 2.79 30.82
CA GLU A 411 40.83 4.25 30.93
C GLU A 411 40.65 4.91 29.55
N LYS A 412 41.34 4.42 28.51
CA LYS A 412 41.12 4.86 27.12
C LYS A 412 39.70 4.58 26.64
N ILE A 413 39.20 3.36 26.87
CA ILE A 413 37.84 2.97 26.46
C ILE A 413 36.80 3.80 27.23
N PHE A 414 36.98 4.01 28.54
CA PHE A 414 36.09 4.87 29.32
C PHE A 414 36.09 6.32 28.82
N HIS A 415 37.24 6.87 28.46
CA HIS A 415 37.35 8.23 27.95
C HIS A 415 36.71 8.41 26.56
N GLU A 416 36.77 7.40 25.70
CA GLU A 416 36.07 7.42 24.39
C GLU A 416 34.55 7.32 24.55
N VAL A 417 34.07 6.49 25.50
CA VAL A 417 32.64 6.40 25.82
C VAL A 417 32.12 7.71 26.41
N GLU A 418 32.87 8.37 27.31
CA GLU A 418 32.50 9.67 27.85
C GLU A 418 32.41 10.77 26.77
N LYS A 419 33.37 10.83 25.84
CA LYS A 419 33.30 11.75 24.70
C LYS A 419 32.10 11.50 23.80
N ALA A 420 31.76 10.23 23.55
CA ALA A 420 30.60 9.87 22.75
C ALA A 420 29.28 10.28 23.43
N ILE A 421 29.20 10.12 24.75
CA ILE A 421 28.06 10.54 25.57
C ILE A 421 27.95 12.07 25.60
N GLU A 422 29.05 12.81 25.73
CA GLU A 422 29.05 14.28 25.75
C GLU A 422 28.64 14.86 24.39
N VAL A 423 29.09 14.26 23.29
CA VAL A 423 28.63 14.61 21.93
C VAL A 423 27.14 14.30 21.79
N GLY A 424 26.69 13.13 22.27
CA GLY A 424 25.27 12.75 22.30
C GLY A 424 24.41 13.78 23.04
N HIS A 425 24.82 14.19 24.24
CA HIS A 425 24.11 15.21 25.03
C HIS A 425 24.14 16.61 24.39
N LYS A 426 25.25 16.99 23.72
CA LYS A 426 25.30 18.25 22.94
C LYS A 426 24.34 18.22 21.76
N TRP A 427 24.23 17.09 21.06
CA TRP A 427 23.25 16.90 19.99
C TRP A 427 21.81 16.92 20.50
N GLU A 428 21.51 16.23 21.60
CA GLU A 428 20.18 16.25 22.22
C GLU A 428 19.80 17.64 22.73
N ALA A 429 20.73 18.38 23.33
CA ALA A 429 20.50 19.76 23.76
C ALA A 429 20.28 20.69 22.55
N HIS A 430 21.01 20.49 21.46
CA HIS A 430 20.84 21.27 20.24
C HIS A 430 19.50 20.97 19.55
N ILE A 431 19.10 19.70 19.48
CA ILE A 431 17.80 19.26 18.95
C ILE A 431 16.66 19.81 19.82
N THR A 432 16.81 19.80 21.14
CA THR A 432 15.81 20.36 22.07
C THR A 432 15.69 21.87 21.91
N LYS A 433 16.82 22.58 21.69
CA LYS A 433 16.85 24.02 21.42
C LYS A 433 16.24 24.39 20.06
N LEU A 434 16.45 23.56 19.03
CA LEU A 434 15.82 23.72 17.72
C LEU A 434 14.31 23.43 17.75
N LYS A 435 13.85 22.46 18.55
CA LYS A 435 12.42 22.17 18.74
C LYS A 435 11.69 23.27 19.53
N ALA A 436 12.40 24.01 20.40
CA ALA A 436 11.83 25.07 21.22
C ALA A 436 11.80 26.46 20.53
N GLN A 437 12.52 26.64 19.40
CA GLN A 437 12.49 27.89 18.64
C GLN A 437 11.33 27.88 17.64
N GLU A 438 10.34 28.75 17.86
CA GLU A 438 9.34 29.03 16.83
C GLU A 438 10.04 29.69 15.63
N PRO A 439 9.89 29.14 14.41
CA PRO A 439 10.54 29.74 13.25
C PRO A 439 9.95 31.15 12.99
N PRO A 440 10.78 32.10 12.55
CA PRO A 440 10.40 33.50 12.47
C PRO A 440 9.23 33.71 11.49
N ARG A 441 8.37 34.70 11.77
CA ARG A 441 7.20 35.06 10.94
C ARG A 441 7.53 35.21 9.45
N SER A 442 8.76 35.62 9.11
CA SER A 442 9.23 35.72 7.73
C SER A 442 9.26 34.37 7.01
N VAL A 443 9.61 33.27 7.68
CA VAL A 443 9.64 31.92 7.08
C VAL A 443 8.23 31.47 6.75
N TRP A 444 7.27 31.68 7.65
CA TRP A 444 5.88 31.32 7.41
C TRP A 444 5.18 32.23 6.40
N SER A 445 5.56 33.51 6.35
CA SER A 445 5.10 34.45 5.31
C SER A 445 5.55 34.01 3.92
N HIS A 446 6.81 33.59 3.75
CA HIS A 446 7.29 33.00 2.48
C HIS A 446 6.56 31.69 2.14
N LEU A 447 6.30 30.83 3.15
CA LEU A 447 5.51 29.61 2.95
C LEU A 447 4.09 29.91 2.47
N CYS A 448 3.45 30.96 2.99
CA CYS A 448 2.11 31.40 2.60
C CYS A 448 2.06 32.00 1.20
N ALA A 449 3.08 32.78 0.82
CA ALA A 449 3.24 33.26 -0.55
C ALA A 449 3.48 32.07 -1.51
N ALA A 450 4.16 31.03 -1.04
CA ALA A 450 4.43 29.80 -1.77
C ALA A 450 3.32 28.74 -1.65
N MET A 451 2.10 29.05 -1.18
CA MET A 451 1.01 28.05 -1.10
C MET A 451 0.51 27.53 -2.47
N ASN A 452 1.05 28.04 -3.58
CA ASN A 452 0.92 27.46 -4.92
C ASN A 452 2.17 26.64 -5.34
N GLY A 453 3.12 26.48 -4.42
CA GLY A 453 4.41 25.81 -4.59
C GLY A 453 4.38 24.38 -3.99
N PRO A 454 4.89 23.37 -4.70
CA PRO A 454 4.77 21.97 -4.29
C PRO A 454 5.33 21.64 -2.90
N GLN A 455 6.41 22.31 -2.48
CA GLN A 455 7.11 22.01 -1.23
C GLN A 455 6.33 22.50 0.01
N ALA A 456 5.69 23.66 -0.07
CA ALA A 456 4.90 24.22 1.03
C ALA A 456 3.63 23.40 1.26
N SER A 457 2.93 23.06 0.17
CA SER A 457 1.76 22.18 0.19
C SER A 457 2.07 20.80 0.76
N LEU A 458 3.21 20.20 0.39
CA LEU A 458 3.66 18.91 0.91
C LEU A 458 3.95 18.98 2.41
N TYR A 459 4.62 20.04 2.88
CA TYR A 459 4.93 20.21 4.30
C TYR A 459 3.64 20.30 5.14
N ILE A 460 2.69 21.15 4.73
CA ILE A 460 1.42 21.31 5.44
C ILE A 460 0.65 19.98 5.47
N SER A 461 0.59 19.23 4.36
CA SER A 461 -0.10 17.93 4.28
C SER A 461 0.45 16.86 5.23
N LYS A 462 1.69 17.02 5.73
CA LYS A 462 2.36 16.07 6.64
C LYS A 462 2.15 16.38 8.12
N ILE A 463 1.62 17.55 8.46
CA ILE A 463 1.36 17.92 9.87
C ILE A 463 0.20 17.06 10.38
N GLU A 464 0.37 16.39 11.51
CA GLU A 464 -0.65 15.47 12.06
C GLU A 464 -1.67 16.20 12.96
N ASP A 465 -1.23 17.22 13.70
CA ASP A 465 -2.11 18.00 14.58
C ASP A 465 -2.70 19.22 13.86
N LYS A 466 -4.04 19.23 13.75
CA LYS A 466 -4.82 20.35 13.21
C LYS A 466 -4.58 21.67 13.95
N ASN A 467 -4.28 21.63 15.25
CA ASN A 467 -4.03 22.84 16.03
C ASN A 467 -2.71 23.52 15.65
N GLU A 468 -1.72 22.75 15.20
CA GLU A 468 -0.45 23.28 14.76
C GLU A 468 -0.59 24.00 13.40
N VAL A 469 -1.38 23.43 12.48
CA VAL A 469 -1.75 24.08 11.21
C VAL A 469 -2.51 25.39 11.46
N ARG A 470 -3.43 25.38 12.45
CA ARG A 470 -4.18 26.57 12.86
C ARG A 470 -3.26 27.67 13.39
N LYS A 471 -2.27 27.31 14.22
CA LYS A 471 -1.30 28.26 14.79
C LYS A 471 -0.44 28.92 13.70
N ILE A 472 0.05 28.14 12.73
CA ILE A 472 0.80 28.65 11.57
C ILE A 472 -0.07 29.57 10.72
N GLY A 473 -1.32 29.17 10.44
CA GLY A 473 -2.27 29.98 9.67
C GLY A 473 -2.61 31.32 10.32
N LYS A 474 -2.72 31.37 11.66
CA LYS A 474 -2.89 32.62 12.43
C LYS A 474 -1.70 33.55 12.30
N GLN A 475 -0.48 33.02 12.35
CA GLN A 475 0.74 33.82 12.23
C GLN A 475 0.89 34.46 10.84
N CYS A 476 0.17 33.96 9.83
CA CYS A 476 0.24 34.42 8.45
C CYS A 476 -1.05 35.04 7.90
N GLY A 477 -2.10 35.16 8.72
CA GLY A 477 -3.39 35.72 8.31
C GLY A 477 -4.18 34.87 7.31
N ARG A 478 -3.91 33.56 7.22
CA ARG A 478 -4.57 32.63 6.27
C ARG A 478 -5.04 31.33 6.94
N GLU A 479 -5.52 31.45 8.18
CA GLU A 479 -5.98 30.33 9.01
C GLU A 479 -7.00 29.44 8.31
N GLU A 480 -8.08 30.02 7.77
CA GLU A 480 -9.15 29.23 7.14
C GLU A 480 -8.71 28.49 5.87
N ASP A 481 -7.90 29.14 5.03
CA ASP A 481 -7.44 28.56 3.76
C ASP A 481 -6.50 27.38 4.00
N MET A 482 -5.59 27.51 4.97
CA MET A 482 -4.65 26.45 5.33
C MET A 482 -5.34 25.24 5.95
N ILE A 483 -6.33 25.47 6.81
CA ILE A 483 -7.12 24.38 7.41
C ILE A 483 -7.92 23.64 6.33
N LYS A 484 -8.60 24.36 5.43
CA LYS A 484 -9.36 23.74 4.33
C LYS A 484 -8.45 22.90 3.42
N PHE A 485 -7.27 23.42 3.07
CA PHE A 485 -6.28 22.68 2.28
C PHE A 485 -5.82 21.42 3.02
N TRP A 486 -5.45 21.54 4.30
CA TRP A 486 -5.02 20.42 5.12
C TRP A 486 -6.10 19.34 5.26
N GLU A 487 -7.36 19.72 5.54
CA GLU A 487 -8.49 18.78 5.63
C GLU A 487 -8.76 18.07 4.30
N SER A 488 -8.62 18.78 3.18
CA SER A 488 -8.71 18.19 1.84
C SER A 488 -7.61 17.15 1.62
N GLU A 489 -6.36 17.46 1.99
CA GLU A 489 -5.23 16.54 1.85
C GLU A 489 -5.33 15.34 2.81
N GLN A 490 -5.75 15.52 4.07
CA GLN A 490 -5.99 14.39 4.98
C GLN A 490 -7.13 13.49 4.48
N SER A 491 -8.19 14.09 3.92
CA SER A 491 -9.29 13.34 3.30
C SER A 491 -8.82 12.58 2.06
N LYS A 492 -7.97 13.18 1.22
CA LYS A 492 -7.32 12.48 0.10
C LYS A 492 -6.40 11.37 0.59
N ARG A 493 -5.65 11.59 1.68
CA ARG A 493 -4.75 10.59 2.28
C ARG A 493 -5.52 9.37 2.78
N ALA A 494 -6.67 9.58 3.39
CA ALA A 494 -7.61 8.52 3.77
C ALA A 494 -8.18 7.75 2.56
N VAL A 495 -8.25 8.39 1.39
CA VAL A 495 -8.66 7.77 0.11
C VAL A 495 -7.48 7.10 -0.64
N THR A 496 -6.24 7.59 -0.46
CA THR A 496 -5.03 7.10 -1.15
C THR A 496 -4.26 5.98 -0.45
N VAL A 497 -4.72 5.43 0.68
CA VAL A 497 -4.31 4.07 1.14
C VAL A 497 -5.01 2.97 0.32
N SER A 498 -5.19 3.24 -0.97
CA SER A 498 -5.42 2.26 -2.02
C SER A 498 -4.25 2.39 -3.00
N GLU A 499 -3.23 1.56 -2.75
CA GLU A 499 -2.01 1.49 -3.56
C GLU A 499 -2.27 1.05 -5.02
N PRO A 500 -1.35 1.38 -5.94
CA PRO A 500 -1.54 1.16 -7.37
C PRO A 500 -1.55 -0.34 -7.73
N LYS A 501 -2.45 -0.70 -8.65
CA LYS A 501 -2.55 -2.05 -9.25
C LYS A 501 -1.21 -2.47 -9.87
N VAL A 502 -0.51 -3.40 -9.23
CA VAL A 502 0.46 -4.27 -9.90
C VAL A 502 -0.31 -5.48 -10.43
N ALA A 503 -0.17 -5.77 -11.73
CA ALA A 503 -0.82 -6.91 -12.37
C ALA A 503 -0.32 -8.24 -11.77
N PRO A 504 -1.19 -9.25 -11.58
CA PRO A 504 -0.79 -10.52 -10.97
C PRO A 504 0.18 -11.27 -11.88
N PHE A 505 1.34 -11.63 -11.34
CA PHE A 505 2.28 -12.55 -11.95
C PHE A 505 1.65 -13.94 -11.99
N ALA A 506 1.24 -14.40 -13.19
CA ALA A 506 0.81 -15.77 -13.38
C ALA A 506 2.02 -16.71 -13.28
N ILE A 507 2.00 -17.60 -12.28
CA ILE A 507 2.96 -18.70 -12.10
C ILE A 507 2.65 -19.76 -13.17
N PRO A 508 3.58 -20.06 -14.11
CA PRO A 508 3.38 -21.16 -15.06
C PRO A 508 3.43 -22.51 -14.32
N GLN A 509 2.45 -23.36 -14.53
CA GLN A 509 2.30 -24.70 -13.93
C GLN A 509 3.32 -25.73 -14.48
N ASP A 510 4.34 -25.30 -15.23
CA ASP A 510 5.32 -26.17 -15.88
C ASP A 510 6.77 -25.80 -15.45
N PRO A 511 7.46 -26.70 -14.71
CA PRO A 511 8.83 -26.50 -14.24
C PRO A 511 9.84 -26.21 -15.37
N ALA A 512 9.63 -26.73 -16.58
CA ALA A 512 10.53 -26.51 -17.71
C ALA A 512 10.45 -25.07 -18.24
N VAL A 513 9.26 -24.47 -18.19
CA VAL A 513 9.03 -23.07 -18.59
C VAL A 513 9.61 -22.11 -17.55
N LEU A 514 9.56 -22.47 -16.27
CA LEU A 514 10.16 -21.70 -15.19
C LEU A 514 11.69 -21.69 -15.29
N ALA A 515 12.31 -22.85 -15.53
CA ALA A 515 13.76 -22.96 -15.71
C ALA A 515 14.25 -22.12 -16.91
N LYS A 516 13.51 -22.14 -18.02
CA LYS A 516 13.83 -21.32 -19.21
C LYS A 516 13.71 -19.82 -18.93
N ARG A 517 12.65 -19.39 -18.22
CA ARG A 517 12.48 -17.97 -17.81
C ARG A 517 13.55 -17.49 -16.85
N ILE A 518 14.01 -18.34 -15.93
CA ILE A 518 15.10 -18.02 -15.00
C ILE A 518 16.41 -17.84 -15.78
N ALA A 519 16.70 -18.73 -16.74
CA ALA A 519 17.87 -18.62 -17.60
C ALA A 519 17.85 -17.35 -18.48
N ASP A 520 16.70 -17.03 -19.07
CA ASP A 520 16.52 -15.83 -19.91
C ASP A 520 16.63 -14.54 -19.11
N ASN A 521 16.10 -14.51 -17.87
CA ASN A 521 16.24 -13.36 -16.98
C ASN A 521 17.69 -13.20 -16.51
N ALA A 522 18.37 -14.29 -16.11
CA ALA A 522 19.78 -14.23 -15.74
C ALA A 522 20.67 -13.70 -16.87
N LYS A 523 20.36 -14.05 -18.12
CA LYS A 523 21.03 -13.51 -19.31
C LYS A 523 20.79 -12.01 -19.48
N LYS A 524 19.53 -11.55 -19.35
CA LYS A 524 19.18 -10.12 -19.42
C LYS A 524 19.85 -9.31 -18.31
N THR A 525 19.94 -9.85 -17.09
CA THR A 525 20.60 -9.16 -15.97
C THR A 525 22.10 -9.05 -16.20
N ARG A 526 22.75 -10.09 -16.77
CA ARG A 526 24.16 -10.03 -17.19
C ARG A 526 24.41 -9.00 -18.29
N GLU A 527 23.52 -8.91 -19.29
CA GLU A 527 23.61 -7.93 -20.37
C GLU A 527 23.38 -6.48 -19.87
N ALA A 528 22.49 -6.29 -18.89
CA ALA A 528 22.24 -5.00 -18.25
C ALA A 528 23.42 -4.53 -17.39
N MET A 529 24.04 -5.44 -16.62
CA MET A 529 25.26 -5.13 -15.86
C MET A 529 26.45 -4.81 -16.76
N ALA A 530 26.57 -5.48 -17.92
CA ALA A 530 27.60 -5.15 -18.91
C ALA A 530 27.40 -3.76 -19.57
N LYS A 531 26.16 -3.28 -19.69
CA LYS A 531 25.85 -1.93 -20.18
C LYS A 531 26.09 -0.83 -19.14
N ALA A 532 25.94 -1.14 -17.85
CA ALA A 532 26.14 -0.18 -16.76
C ALA A 532 27.62 0.14 -16.49
N ASN A 533 28.56 -0.67 -16.99
CA ASN A 533 29.99 -0.56 -16.69
C ASN A 533 30.83 0.11 -17.82
N LYS A 534 30.21 0.95 -18.67
CA LYS A 534 30.96 1.78 -19.63
C LYS A 534 31.38 3.11 -18.96
N PRO A 535 32.67 3.51 -19.03
CA PRO A 535 33.13 4.76 -18.43
C PRO A 535 32.60 5.97 -19.20
N VAL A 536 32.11 6.96 -18.46
CA VAL A 536 31.60 8.24 -19.00
C VAL A 536 32.78 9.11 -19.45
N GLN A 537 32.84 9.42 -20.75
CA GLN A 537 33.72 10.46 -21.28
C GLN A 537 33.21 11.84 -20.84
N GLN A 538 34.06 12.59 -20.14
CA GLN A 538 33.85 14.01 -19.83
C GLN A 538 33.88 14.82 -21.13
N GLN A 539 32.77 15.49 -21.46
CA GLN A 539 32.78 16.60 -22.42
C GLN A 539 32.79 17.92 -21.65
N SER A 540 33.91 18.63 -21.78
CA SER A 540 34.10 20.01 -21.36
C SER A 540 33.33 20.96 -22.28
N HIS A 541 32.44 21.79 -21.72
CA HIS A 541 31.95 22.98 -22.41
C HIS A 541 32.42 24.25 -21.70
N HIS A 542 33.40 24.89 -22.33
CA HIS A 542 33.65 26.33 -22.23
C HIS A 542 32.51 27.10 -22.90
N SER A 543 31.95 28.12 -22.25
CA SER A 543 31.46 29.30 -22.96
C SER A 543 31.59 30.55 -22.10
N MET A 544 32.33 31.51 -22.64
CA MET A 544 32.58 32.85 -22.12
C MET A 544 31.29 33.65 -21.89
N GLY A 545 31.34 34.55 -20.91
CA GLY A 545 30.28 35.51 -20.66
C GLY A 545 30.20 36.65 -21.68
N ARG A 546 29.14 37.45 -21.56
CA ARG A 546 29.16 38.90 -21.84
C ARG A 546 28.04 39.61 -21.08
N ARG A 547 28.44 40.75 -20.52
CA ARG A 547 27.62 41.78 -19.87
C ARG A 547 26.49 42.29 -20.79
N ARG A 548 25.32 42.53 -20.21
CA ARG A 548 24.75 43.88 -20.03
C ARG A 548 23.69 43.86 -18.96
#